data_AF-A0A931D022-F1
#
_entry.id   AF-A0A931D022-F1
#
_cell.length_a   1.000
_cell.length_b   1.000
_cell.length_c   1.000
_cell.angle_alpha   90.00
_cell.angle_beta   90.00
_cell.angle_gamma   90.00
#
_symmetry.space_group_name_H-M   'P 1'
#
loop_
_entity.id
_entity.type
_entity.pdbx_description
1 polymer ?
#
loop_
_entity_poly.entity_id
_entity_poly.type
_entity_poly.pdbx_seq_one_letter_code
_entity_poly.pdbx_strand_id
1 'polypeptide(L)'
;CFDYSPQAYEAAVRACGSVKDLYLAYFDRQFEMIDAVRPFVVGHFDLVRIHDPHFRDRVMEPDIAAKIDRNLDLIKDLNLVMDLNLRPLAKGKPEPYPTRSILEKIRSRQIPMVPGDDSHGVAQAGAHVDAGIRLLESMGFDLHWPIPRLLEIK
;
A
#
# COMPACT_ATOMS: atom_id res chain seq x y z
N CYS A 1 -1.42 -7.32 15.57
CA CYS A 1 -1.97 -6.00 15.21
C CYS A 1 -0.90 -4.96 15.56
N PHE A 2 -0.46 -4.13 14.62
CA PHE A 2 0.67 -3.19 14.79
C PHE A 2 0.27 -1.72 14.54
N ASP A 3 -0.88 -1.49 13.92
CA ASP A 3 -1.33 -0.22 13.33
C ASP A 3 -2.29 0.58 14.24
N TYR A 4 -2.72 -0.01 15.36
CA TYR A 4 -3.64 0.62 16.30
C TYR A 4 -3.01 1.80 17.06
N SER A 5 -1.76 1.67 17.50
CA SER A 5 -1.06 2.70 18.27
C SER A 5 0.47 2.54 18.18
N PRO A 6 1.25 3.57 18.52
CA PRO A 6 2.71 3.46 18.62
C PRO A 6 3.17 2.34 19.56
N GLN A 7 2.47 2.11 20.68
CA GLN A 7 2.80 1.05 21.64
C GLN A 7 2.55 -0.34 21.05
N ALA A 8 1.46 -0.51 20.29
CA ALA A 8 1.18 -1.75 19.58
C ALA A 8 2.24 -2.01 18.49
N TYR A 9 2.67 -0.96 17.79
CA TYR A 9 3.75 -1.04 16.81
C TYR A 9 5.07 -1.48 17.44
N GLU A 10 5.50 -0.85 18.53
CA GLU A 10 6.70 -1.23 19.26
C GLU A 10 6.64 -2.66 19.80
N ALA A 11 5.46 -3.10 20.26
CA ALA A 11 5.26 -4.48 20.69
C ALA A 11 5.44 -5.46 19.52
N ALA A 12 4.92 -5.14 18.34
CA ALA A 12 5.11 -5.94 17.13
C ALA A 12 6.59 -5.96 16.70
N VAL A 13 7.28 -4.82 16.75
CA VAL A 13 8.73 -4.74 16.49
C VAL A 13 9.51 -5.63 17.44
N ARG A 14 9.21 -5.60 18.75
CA ARG A 14 9.86 -6.48 19.74
C ARG A 14 9.59 -7.96 19.48
N ALA A 15 8.37 -8.30 19.06
CA ALA A 15 8.01 -9.69 18.73
C ALA A 15 8.71 -10.20 17.47
N CYS A 16 8.95 -9.33 16.48
CA CYS A 16 9.69 -9.67 15.26
C CYS A 16 11.21 -9.63 15.43
N GLY A 17 11.72 -8.89 16.42
CA GLY A 17 13.16 -8.72 16.71
C GLY A 17 13.71 -7.38 16.24
N SER A 18 13.21 -6.83 15.13
CA SER A 18 13.58 -5.49 14.64
C SER A 18 12.48 -4.89 13.76
N VAL A 19 12.62 -3.59 13.43
CA VAL A 19 11.73 -2.92 12.48
C VAL A 19 11.86 -3.54 11.09
N LYS A 20 13.09 -3.91 10.69
CA LYS A 20 13.35 -4.62 9.44
C LYS A 20 12.58 -5.95 9.41
N ASP A 21 12.68 -6.75 10.46
CA ASP A 21 12.01 -8.04 10.54
C ASP A 21 10.49 -7.91 10.52
N LEU A 22 9.93 -6.84 11.11
CA LEU A 22 8.51 -6.52 11.00
C LEU A 22 8.09 -6.26 9.55
N TYR A 23 8.87 -5.50 8.78
CA TYR A 23 8.60 -5.26 7.35
C TYR A 23 8.71 -6.55 6.54
N LEU A 24 9.74 -7.37 6.79
CA LEU A 24 9.91 -8.65 6.10
C LEU A 24 8.71 -9.57 6.34
N ALA A 25 8.30 -9.72 7.60
CA ALA A 25 7.14 -10.53 7.98
C ALA A 25 5.82 -9.96 7.43
N TYR A 26 5.68 -8.62 7.40
CA TYR A 26 4.51 -7.96 6.83
C TYR A 26 4.35 -8.27 5.33
N PHE A 27 5.42 -8.12 4.54
CA PHE A 27 5.34 -8.36 3.10
C PHE A 27 5.23 -9.86 2.76
N ASP A 28 5.75 -10.77 3.59
CA ASP A 28 5.45 -12.21 3.46
C ASP A 28 3.98 -12.51 3.69
N ARG A 29 3.42 -12.00 4.79
CA ARG A 29 2.00 -12.21 5.10
C ARG A 29 1.08 -11.58 4.06
N GLN A 30 1.47 -10.43 3.52
CA GLN A 30 0.74 -9.77 2.45
C GLN A 30 0.77 -10.63 1.16
N PHE A 31 1.91 -11.20 0.80
CA PHE A 31 2.01 -12.11 -0.35
C PHE A 31 1.07 -13.30 -0.21
N GLU A 32 1.15 -14.00 0.93
CA GLU A 32 0.30 -15.15 1.25
C GLU A 32 -1.19 -14.80 1.15
N MET A 33 -1.57 -13.62 1.67
CA MET A 33 -2.96 -13.16 1.64
C MET A 33 -3.42 -12.82 0.22
N ILE A 34 -2.60 -12.13 -0.58
CA ILE A 34 -2.93 -11.79 -1.97
C ILE A 34 -3.11 -13.06 -2.79
N ASP A 35 -2.22 -14.04 -2.66
CA ASP A 35 -2.30 -15.29 -3.42
C ASP A 35 -3.51 -16.14 -3.01
N ALA A 36 -3.82 -16.20 -1.71
CA ALA A 36 -4.94 -16.97 -1.19
C ALA A 36 -6.31 -16.34 -1.49
N VAL A 37 -6.44 -15.02 -1.34
CA VAL A 37 -7.73 -14.31 -1.43
C VAL A 37 -7.98 -13.78 -2.84
N ARG A 38 -6.93 -13.42 -3.58
CA ARG A 38 -7.00 -12.79 -4.91
C ARG A 38 -8.03 -11.65 -4.97
N PRO A 39 -7.90 -10.62 -4.10
CA PRO A 39 -8.86 -9.53 -4.04
C PRO A 39 -8.80 -8.70 -5.32
N PHE A 40 -9.92 -8.09 -5.73
CA PHE A 40 -9.91 -7.18 -6.88
C PHE A 40 -9.00 -5.96 -6.64
N VAL A 41 -8.99 -5.43 -5.41
CA VAL A 41 -8.16 -4.29 -5.01
C VAL A 41 -7.27 -4.67 -3.83
N VAL A 42 -5.98 -4.33 -3.90
CA VAL A 42 -5.04 -4.43 -2.79
C VAL A 42 -4.94 -3.07 -2.08
N GLY A 43 -5.42 -3.03 -0.83
CA GLY A 43 -5.47 -1.83 0.02
C GLY A 43 -4.13 -1.43 0.62
N HIS A 44 -3.91 -0.11 0.82
CA HIS A 44 -2.82 0.52 1.59
C HIS A 44 -1.54 -0.35 1.74
N PHE A 45 -0.85 -0.56 0.62
CA PHE A 45 0.15 -1.62 0.43
C PHE A 45 1.33 -1.61 1.40
N ASP A 46 1.76 -0.45 1.90
CA ASP A 46 2.90 -0.33 2.82
C ASP A 46 2.48 0.18 4.21
N LEU A 47 1.27 -0.16 4.66
CA LEU A 47 0.69 0.26 5.95
C LEU A 47 1.65 0.03 7.14
N VAL A 48 2.52 -0.97 7.07
CA VAL A 48 3.59 -1.23 8.06
C VAL A 48 4.41 0.01 8.41
N ARG A 49 4.51 1.00 7.52
CA ARG A 49 5.22 2.25 7.79
C ARG A 49 4.55 3.23 8.75
N ILE A 50 3.30 2.99 9.16
CA ILE A 50 2.44 3.96 9.87
C ILE A 50 3.10 4.64 11.08
N HIS A 51 4.01 3.95 11.78
CA HIS A 51 4.74 4.45 12.94
C HIS A 51 6.27 4.40 12.78
N ASP A 52 6.81 4.13 11.59
CA ASP A 52 8.25 4.14 11.32
C ASP A 52 8.71 5.50 10.78
N PRO A 53 9.48 6.31 11.52
CA PRO A 53 9.98 7.59 11.01
C PRO A 53 11.01 7.45 9.88
N HIS A 54 11.63 6.27 9.73
CA HIS A 54 12.66 5.98 8.73
C HIS A 54 12.11 5.19 7.54
N PHE A 55 10.78 5.22 7.32
CA PHE A 55 10.13 4.38 6.32
C PHE A 55 10.70 4.53 4.90
N ARG A 56 11.19 5.72 4.53
CA ARG A 56 11.74 5.98 3.19
C ARG A 56 13.02 5.18 2.93
N ASP A 57 13.89 5.11 3.93
CA ASP A 57 15.10 4.30 3.85
C ASP A 57 14.75 2.81 3.95
N ARG A 58 13.79 2.49 4.84
CA ARG A 58 13.32 1.12 5.10
C ARG A 58 12.83 0.41 3.83
N VAL A 59 11.98 1.05 3.03
CA VAL A 59 11.44 0.45 1.80
C VAL A 59 12.49 0.27 0.69
N MET A 60 13.65 0.93 0.83
CA MET A 60 14.77 0.81 -0.10
C MET A 60 15.81 -0.21 0.35
N GLU A 61 15.73 -0.74 1.58
CA GLU A 61 16.61 -1.81 2.04
C GLU A 61 16.47 -3.04 1.11
N PRO A 62 17.57 -3.67 0.65
CA PRO A 62 17.52 -4.69 -0.40
C PRO A 62 16.53 -5.84 -0.14
N ASP A 63 16.52 -6.39 1.09
CA ASP A 63 15.66 -7.52 1.45
C ASP A 63 14.17 -7.14 1.46
N ILE A 64 13.87 -5.91 1.89
CA ILE A 64 12.49 -5.37 1.93
C ILE A 64 12.05 -5.02 0.51
N ALA A 65 12.90 -4.34 -0.24
CA ALA A 65 12.68 -3.98 -1.64
C ALA A 65 12.40 -5.23 -2.50
N ALA A 66 13.13 -6.32 -2.27
CA ALA A 66 12.91 -7.59 -2.96
C ALA A 66 11.53 -8.20 -2.67
N LYS A 67 11.04 -8.12 -1.42
CA LYS A 67 9.69 -8.59 -1.08
C LYS A 67 8.60 -7.66 -1.64
N ILE A 68 8.84 -6.36 -1.66
CA ILE A 68 7.96 -5.39 -2.34
C ILE A 68 7.85 -5.76 -3.81
N ASP A 69 8.99 -5.95 -4.51
CA ASP A 69 9.00 -6.31 -5.93
C ASP A 69 8.27 -7.63 -6.18
N ARG A 70 8.55 -8.67 -5.39
CA ARG A 70 7.84 -9.97 -5.44
C ARG A 70 6.32 -9.80 -5.34
N ASN A 71 5.85 -8.99 -4.40
CA ASN A 71 4.42 -8.79 -4.18
C ASN A 71 3.78 -7.97 -5.31
N LEU A 72 4.48 -6.96 -5.84
CA LEU A 72 4.02 -6.20 -7.00
C LEU A 72 3.96 -7.06 -8.27
N ASP A 73 4.92 -7.96 -8.45
CA ASP A 73 4.93 -8.92 -9.56
C ASP A 73 3.71 -9.85 -9.47
N LEU A 74 3.40 -10.38 -8.27
CA LEU A 74 2.18 -11.18 -8.05
C LEU A 74 0.90 -10.39 -8.37
N ILE A 75 0.79 -9.14 -7.90
CA ILE A 75 -0.35 -8.26 -8.18
C ILE A 75 -0.52 -8.05 -9.68
N LYS A 76 0.60 -7.87 -10.40
CA LYS A 76 0.60 -7.72 -11.85
C LYS A 76 0.14 -9.00 -12.55
N ASP A 77 0.68 -10.16 -12.17
CA ASP A 77 0.36 -11.45 -12.77
C ASP A 77 -1.11 -11.83 -12.58
N LEU A 78 -1.67 -11.50 -11.42
CA LEU A 78 -3.08 -11.69 -11.11
C LEU A 78 -4.00 -10.62 -11.73
N ASN A 79 -3.45 -9.60 -12.41
CA ASN A 79 -4.18 -8.47 -12.98
C ASN A 79 -5.07 -7.73 -11.95
N LEU A 80 -4.54 -7.53 -10.74
CA LEU A 80 -5.23 -6.83 -9.67
C LEU A 80 -5.08 -5.31 -9.79
N VAL A 81 -5.90 -4.59 -9.02
CA VAL A 81 -5.86 -3.14 -8.88
C VAL A 81 -5.25 -2.78 -7.52
N MET A 82 -4.59 -1.63 -7.42
CA MET A 82 -4.05 -1.12 -6.15
C MET A 82 -4.77 0.16 -5.71
N ASP A 83 -4.87 0.32 -4.39
CA ASP A 83 -5.45 1.49 -3.72
C ASP A 83 -4.37 2.55 -3.44
N LEU A 84 -4.57 3.76 -3.96
CA LEU A 84 -3.87 4.96 -3.50
C LEU A 84 -4.64 5.51 -2.30
N ASN A 85 -4.30 5.02 -1.11
CA ASN A 85 -4.96 5.41 0.12
C ASN A 85 -4.50 6.80 0.59
N LEU A 86 -5.45 7.72 0.68
CA LEU A 86 -5.26 9.13 0.98
C LEU A 86 -5.41 9.47 2.47
N ARG A 87 -5.71 8.48 3.31
CA ARG A 87 -5.85 8.65 4.77
C ARG A 87 -4.67 9.36 5.43
N PRO A 88 -3.40 9.07 5.05
CA PRO A 88 -2.26 9.79 5.62
C PRO A 88 -2.35 11.29 5.35
N LEU A 89 -2.77 11.71 4.15
CA LEU A 89 -2.88 13.11 3.77
C LEU A 89 -3.93 13.83 4.61
N ALA A 90 -5.09 13.18 4.84
CA ALA A 90 -6.12 13.68 5.74
C ALA A 90 -5.63 13.84 7.20
N LYS A 91 -4.63 13.06 7.61
CA LYS A 91 -3.96 13.17 8.91
C LYS A 91 -2.73 14.10 8.90
N GLY A 92 -2.53 14.88 7.83
CA GLY A 92 -1.41 15.82 7.69
C GLY A 92 -0.05 15.15 7.45
N LYS A 93 -0.02 13.89 7.03
CA LYS A 93 1.22 13.20 6.63
C LYS A 93 1.60 13.60 5.20
N PRO A 94 2.90 13.57 4.85
CA PRO A 94 3.37 14.08 3.57
C PRO A 94 3.10 13.17 2.37
N GLU A 95 2.82 11.88 2.58
CA GLU A 95 2.70 10.89 1.49
C GLU A 95 1.54 9.92 1.74
N PRO A 96 0.75 9.59 0.69
CA PRO A 96 -0.31 8.57 0.74
C PRO A 96 0.30 7.16 0.86
N TYR A 97 -0.53 6.14 1.08
CA TYR A 97 -0.08 4.76 0.85
C TYR A 97 -0.34 4.37 -0.61
N PRO A 98 0.62 3.74 -1.31
CA PRO A 98 2.00 3.52 -0.90
C PRO A 98 2.90 4.76 -1.10
N THR A 99 4.10 4.73 -0.53
CA THR A 99 5.13 5.77 -0.73
C THR A 99 5.45 6.03 -2.20
N ARG A 100 6.01 7.20 -2.48
CA ARG A 100 6.36 7.60 -3.85
C ARG A 100 7.30 6.62 -4.57
N SER A 101 8.29 6.07 -3.88
CA SER A 101 9.23 5.10 -4.46
C SER A 101 8.54 3.79 -4.87
N ILE A 102 7.52 3.36 -4.10
CA ILE A 102 6.69 2.20 -4.47
C ILE A 102 5.73 2.57 -5.61
N LEU A 103 5.14 3.77 -5.62
CA LEU A 103 4.32 4.25 -6.74
C LEU A 103 5.08 4.23 -8.07
N GLU A 104 6.36 4.59 -8.07
CA GLU A 104 7.22 4.50 -9.26
C GLU A 104 7.37 3.06 -9.77
N LYS A 105 7.50 2.09 -8.85
CA LYS A 105 7.56 0.64 -9.16
C LYS A 105 6.22 0.08 -9.67
N ILE A 106 5.10 0.58 -9.13
CA ILE A 106 3.75 0.21 -9.58
C ILE A 106 3.52 0.74 -11.00
N ARG A 107 3.87 2.00 -11.24
CA ARG A 107 3.77 2.65 -12.56
C ARG A 107 4.63 1.94 -13.61
N SER A 108 5.85 1.52 -13.28
CA SER A 108 6.72 0.82 -14.23
C SER A 108 6.18 -0.54 -14.66
N ARG A 109 5.38 -1.18 -13.80
CA ARG A 109 4.69 -2.46 -14.07
C ARG A 109 3.32 -2.30 -14.72
N GLN A 110 2.85 -1.07 -14.91
CA GLN A 110 1.52 -0.76 -15.44
C GLN A 110 0.43 -1.49 -14.61
N ILE A 111 0.55 -1.44 -13.29
CA ILE A 111 -0.50 -1.92 -12.38
C ILE A 111 -1.52 -0.77 -12.19
N PRO A 112 -2.82 -1.00 -12.40
CA PRO A 112 -3.84 0.03 -12.22
C PRO A 112 -3.88 0.55 -10.78
N MET A 113 -4.04 1.86 -10.62
CA MET A 113 -4.08 2.53 -9.33
C MET A 113 -5.32 3.41 -9.21
N VAL A 114 -6.07 3.26 -8.12
CA VAL A 114 -7.34 3.98 -7.88
C VAL A 114 -7.25 4.75 -6.57
N PRO A 115 -7.64 6.04 -6.51
CA PRO A 115 -7.69 6.79 -5.25
C PRO A 115 -8.75 6.24 -4.27
N GLY A 116 -8.36 6.05 -3.02
CA GLY A 116 -9.25 5.70 -1.91
C GLY A 116 -9.08 6.66 -0.73
N ASP A 117 -10.19 7.19 -0.21
CA ASP A 117 -10.16 8.18 0.89
C ASP A 117 -10.08 7.54 2.29
N ASP A 118 -10.50 6.29 2.41
CA ASP A 118 -10.55 5.51 3.65
C ASP A 118 -11.27 6.30 4.78
N SER A 119 -12.41 6.86 4.40
CA SER A 119 -13.22 7.71 5.27
C SER A 119 -13.95 6.92 6.33
N HIS A 120 -13.86 7.38 7.58
CA HIS A 120 -14.54 6.79 8.73
C HIS A 120 -15.77 7.60 9.18
N GLY A 121 -16.23 8.53 8.35
CA GLY A 121 -17.39 9.37 8.61
C GLY A 121 -17.72 10.29 7.44
N VAL A 122 -18.98 10.74 7.39
CA VAL A 122 -19.53 11.53 6.26
C VAL A 122 -18.71 12.79 5.98
N ALA A 123 -18.22 13.46 7.03
CA ALA A 123 -17.44 14.70 6.88
C ALA A 123 -16.06 14.49 6.23
N GLN A 124 -15.58 13.25 6.13
CA GLN A 124 -14.29 12.91 5.52
C GLN A 124 -14.45 12.35 4.10
N ALA A 125 -15.67 11.96 3.72
CA ALA A 125 -15.95 11.34 2.43
C ALA A 125 -15.48 12.22 1.27
N GLY A 126 -14.69 11.65 0.36
CA GLY A 126 -14.10 12.33 -0.78
C GLY A 126 -12.88 13.21 -0.46
N ALA A 127 -12.44 13.26 0.80
CA ALA A 127 -11.30 14.09 1.17
C ALA A 127 -10.04 13.71 0.38
N HIS A 128 -9.39 14.72 -0.20
CA HIS A 128 -8.17 14.60 -0.99
C HIS A 128 -8.28 13.78 -2.28
N VAL A 129 -9.44 13.26 -2.68
CA VAL A 129 -9.59 12.44 -3.90
C VAL A 129 -9.06 13.18 -5.13
N ASP A 130 -9.43 14.45 -5.32
CA ASP A 130 -8.91 15.27 -6.43
C ASP A 130 -7.39 15.42 -6.40
N ALA A 131 -6.79 15.50 -5.21
CA ALA A 131 -5.33 15.55 -5.06
C ALA A 131 -4.70 14.20 -5.40
N GLY A 132 -5.34 13.09 -5.03
CA GLY A 132 -4.93 11.74 -5.43
C GLY A 132 -4.98 11.56 -6.95
N ILE A 133 -6.05 12.01 -7.60
CA ILE A 133 -6.19 11.97 -9.07
C ILE A 133 -5.07 12.77 -9.74
N ARG A 134 -4.84 14.02 -9.31
CA ARG A 134 -3.75 14.85 -9.85
C ARG A 134 -2.37 14.22 -9.63
N LEU A 135 -2.16 13.55 -8.49
CA LEU A 135 -0.91 12.84 -8.24
C LEU A 135 -0.72 11.71 -9.25
N LEU A 136 -1.72 10.85 -9.42
CA LEU A 136 -1.68 9.74 -10.39
C LEU A 136 -1.46 10.25 -11.82
N GLU A 137 -2.18 11.31 -12.22
CA GLU A 137 -2.01 11.98 -13.51
C GLU A 137 -0.57 12.48 -13.71
N SER A 138 -0.03 13.20 -12.71
CA SER A 138 1.34 13.74 -12.76
C SER A 138 2.43 12.67 -12.84
N MET A 139 2.13 11.45 -12.36
CA MET A 139 3.03 10.31 -12.42
C MET A 139 2.82 9.44 -13.67
N GLY A 140 1.85 9.78 -14.52
CA GLY A 140 1.56 9.10 -15.78
C GLY A 140 0.80 7.78 -15.62
N PHE A 141 -0.02 7.64 -14.57
CA PHE A 141 -0.95 6.52 -14.46
C PHE A 141 -2.14 6.70 -15.41
N ASP A 142 -2.70 5.57 -15.87
CA ASP A 142 -3.99 5.58 -16.55
C ASP A 142 -5.11 5.85 -15.53
N LEU A 143 -5.99 6.79 -15.87
CA LEU A 143 -7.13 7.19 -15.04
C LEU A 143 -8.43 6.50 -15.48
N HIS A 144 -8.39 5.66 -16.51
CA HIS A 144 -9.51 4.77 -16.84
C HIS A 144 -9.53 3.58 -15.88
N TRP A 145 -10.24 3.75 -14.78
CA TRP A 145 -10.23 2.75 -13.71
C TRP A 145 -11.04 1.50 -14.07
N PRO A 146 -10.53 0.30 -13.75
CA PRO A 146 -11.24 -0.95 -13.97
C PRO A 146 -12.57 -1.02 -13.19
N ILE A 147 -13.59 -1.64 -13.80
CA ILE A 147 -14.86 -1.92 -13.12
C ILE A 147 -14.66 -3.07 -12.10
N PRO A 148 -15.10 -2.90 -10.84
CA PRO A 148 -15.05 -3.94 -9.82
C PRO A 148 -15.70 -5.25 -10.25
N ARG A 149 -15.00 -6.36 -10.02
CA ARG A 149 -15.48 -7.72 -10.33
C ARG A 149 -14.95 -8.73 -9.31
N LEU A 150 -15.68 -9.82 -9.13
CA LEU A 150 -15.17 -10.99 -8.40
C LEU A 150 -14.18 -11.71 -9.31
N LEU A 151 -12.98 -12.00 -8.80
CA LEU A 151 -11.99 -12.78 -9.55
C LEU A 151 -12.24 -14.27 -9.27
N GLU A 152 -12.28 -15.07 -10.33
CA GLU A 152 -12.44 -16.52 -10.18
C GLU A 152 -11.18 -17.12 -9.57
N ILE A 153 -11.34 -17.79 -8.42
CA ILE A 153 -10.28 -18.56 -7.80
C ILE A 153 -10.16 -19.86 -8.59
N LYS A 154 -9.22 -19.91 -9.54
CA LYS A 154 -8.73 -21.15 -10.15
C LYS A 154 -7.98 -21.98 -9.13
#